data_AF-A0AAV6AW45-F1
#
_entry.id   AF-A0AAV6AW45-F1
#
_cell.length_a   1.000
_cell.length_b   1.000
_cell.length_c   1.000
_cell.angle_alpha   90.00
_cell.angle_beta   90.00
_cell.angle_gamma   90.00
#
_symmetry.space_group_name_H-M   'P 1'
#
loop_
_entity.id
_entity.type
_entity.pdbx_description
1 polymer ?
#
loop_
_entity_poly.entity_id
_entity_poly.type
_entity_poly.pdbx_seq_one_letter_code
_entity_poly.pdbx_strand_id
1 'polypeptide(L)' 'MSIEFEVQRFPKDIALKDGFPCTLRPLHGDDEKQFHQFFLAMPERERMFIKHRVTEPEVISEWC' A
#
# COMPACT_ATOMS: atom_id res chain seq x y z
N MET A 1 -6.48 20.07 9.91
CA MET A 1 -7.34 19.14 9.16
C MET A 1 -7.14 17.76 9.76
N SER A 2 -8.21 17.01 10.06
CA SER A 2 -8.09 15.66 10.64
C SER A 2 -8.15 14.60 9.53
N ILE A 3 -7.40 13.51 9.72
CA ILE A 3 -7.24 12.45 8.72
C ILE A 3 -8.58 11.78 8.38
N GLU A 4 -9.47 11.68 9.37
CA GLU A 4 -10.79 11.07 9.26
C GLU A 4 -11.66 11.76 8.20
N PHE A 5 -11.57 13.09 8.07
CA PHE A 5 -12.32 13.83 7.05
C PHE A 5 -11.74 13.65 5.65
N GLU A 6 -10.42 13.51 5.51
CA GLU A 6 -9.79 13.31 4.19
C GLU A 6 -10.02 11.90 3.65
N VAL A 7 -10.05 10.90 4.53
CA VAL A 7 -10.27 9.49 4.16
C VAL A 7 -11.65 9.28 3.50
N GLN A 8 -12.67 10.05 3.90
CA GLN A 8 -14.02 9.99 3.30
C GLN A 8 -14.06 10.30 1.80
N ARG A 9 -13.01 10.91 1.26
CA ARG A 9 -12.93 11.24 -0.17
C ARG A 9 -12.54 10.03 -1.01
N PHE A 10 -12.21 8.89 -0.40
CA PHE A 10 -11.79 7.67 -1.06
C PHE A 10 -12.88 6.59 -0.93
N PRO A 11 -12.99 5.66 -1.89
CA PRO A 11 -12.09 5.41 -3.03
C PRO A 11 -12.18 6.46 -4.16
N LYS A 12 -11.11 6.58 -4.95
CA LYS A 12 -11.07 7.41 -6.17
C LYS A 12 -10.40 6.66 -7.32
N ASP A 13 -10.95 6.80 -8.51
CA ASP A 13 -10.27 6.35 -9.72
C ASP A 13 -9.31 7.44 -10.22
N ILE A 14 -8.06 7.03 -10.47
CA ILE A 14 -6.98 7.89 -10.95
C ILE A 14 -6.24 7.21 -12.11
N ALA A 15 -5.53 8.00 -12.90
CA ALA A 15 -4.55 7.47 -13.86
C ALA A 15 -3.14 7.82 -13.37
N LEU A 16 -2.24 6.85 -13.42
CA LEU A 16 -0.81 7.08 -13.17
C LEU A 16 -0.19 7.89 -14.31
N LYS A 17 1.08 8.31 -14.16
CA LYS A 17 1.77 9.16 -15.15
C LYS A 17 1.89 8.51 -16.53
N ASP A 18 1.88 7.19 -16.59
CA ASP A 18 1.91 6.37 -17.80
C ASP A 18 0.51 6.09 -18.36
N GLY A 19 -0.55 6.62 -17.73
CA GLY A 19 -1.94 6.42 -18.11
C GLY A 19 -2.58 5.16 -17.53
N PHE A 20 -1.87 4.38 -16.72
CA PHE A 20 -2.42 3.16 -16.13
C PHE A 20 -3.56 3.49 -15.14
N PRO A 21 -4.79 2.98 -15.34
CA PRO A 21 -5.92 3.27 -14.47
C PRO A 21 -5.79 2.50 -13.14
N CYS A 22 -6.05 3.17 -12.02
CA CYS A 22 -5.95 2.62 -10.67
C CYS A 22 -7.06 3.16 -9.78
N THR A 23 -7.49 2.36 -8.81
CA THR A 23 -8.34 2.84 -7.71
C THR A 23 -7.47 3.11 -6.48
N LEU A 24 -7.46 4.36 -6.02
CA LEU A 24 -6.81 4.78 -4.79
C LEU A 24 -7.80 4.68 -3.63
N ARG A 25 -7.47 3.90 -2.60
CA ARG A 25 -8.30 3.67 -1.42
C ARG A 25 -7.45 3.40 -0.17
N PRO A 26 -8.00 3.54 1.05
CA PRO A 26 -7.36 3.06 2.27
C PRO A 26 -7.08 1.55 2.21
N LEU A 27 -6.05 1.13 2.94
CA LEU A 27 -5.78 -0.29 3.20
C LEU A 27 -6.91 -0.89 4.04
N HIS A 28 -7.18 -2.17 3.80
CA HIS A 28 -8.14 -2.97 4.54
C HIS A 28 -7.47 -4.29 4.98
N GLY A 29 -7.91 -4.89 6.08
CA GLY A 29 -7.33 -6.15 6.59
C GLY A 29 -7.23 -7.28 5.54
N ASP A 30 -8.20 -7.35 4.62
CA ASP A 30 -8.20 -8.35 3.54
C ASP A 30 -7.06 -8.16 2.50
N ASP A 31 -6.36 -7.01 2.53
CA ASP A 31 -5.25 -6.72 1.63
C ASP A 31 -3.93 -7.35 2.10
N GLU A 32 -3.82 -7.74 3.38
CA GLU A 32 -2.56 -8.13 4.03
C GLU A 32 -1.75 -9.12 3.18
N LYS A 33 -2.41 -10.19 2.71
CA LYS A 33 -1.76 -11.24 1.92
C LYS A 33 -1.22 -10.72 0.58
N GLN A 34 -2.01 -9.97 -0.16
CA GLN A 34 -1.59 -9.44 -1.47
C GLN A 34 -0.53 -8.36 -1.32
N PHE A 35 -0.63 -7.55 -0.25
CA PHE A 35 0.30 -6.49 0.04
C PHE A 35 1.66 -7.01 0.49
N HIS A 36 1.69 -8.06 1.31
CA HIS A 36 2.92 -8.76 1.65
C HIS A 36 3.58 -9.40 0.43
N GLN A 37 2.80 -10.05 -0.43
CA GLN A 37 3.30 -10.64 -1.69
C GLN A 37 3.94 -9.59 -2.61
N PHE A 38 3.37 -8.38 -2.68
CA PHE A 38 3.96 -7.27 -3.43
C PHE A 38 5.37 -6.95 -2.93
N PHE A 39 5.57 -6.80 -1.62
CA PHE A 39 6.89 -6.51 -1.06
C PHE A 39 7.87 -7.68 -1.17
N LEU A 40 7.39 -8.92 -1.17
CA LEU A 40 8.23 -10.09 -1.43
C LEU A 40 8.72 -10.16 -2.88
N ALA A 41 7.88 -9.76 -3.83
CA ALA A 41 8.22 -9.71 -5.26
C ALA A 41 9.14 -8.52 -5.61
N MET A 42 9.20 -7.50 -4.75
CA MET A 42 10.01 -6.31 -4.99
C MET A 42 11.51 -6.62 -4.91
N PRO A 43 12.33 -6.20 -5.90
CA PRO A 43 13.77 -6.43 -5.89
C PRO A 43 14.45 -5.88 -4.62
N GLU A 44 15.49 -6.56 -4.16
CA GLU A 44 16.20 -6.18 -2.92
C GLU A 44 16.70 -4.73 -2.94
N ARG A 45 17.25 -4.28 -4.07
CA ARG A 45 17.74 -2.91 -4.24
C ARG A 45 16.66 -1.86 -3.99
N GLU A 46 15.42 -2.15 -4.35
CA GLU A 46 14.28 -1.26 -4.13
C GLU A 46 13.82 -1.32 -2.67
N ARG A 47 13.86 -2.52 -2.06
CA ARG A 47 13.55 -2.71 -0.62
C ARG A 47 14.53 -2.00 0.31
N MET A 48 15.78 -1.83 -0.09
CA MET A 48 16.79 -1.11 0.70
C MET A 48 16.39 0.33 1.05
N PHE A 49 15.47 0.94 0.30
CA PHE A 49 14.96 2.28 0.57
C PHE A 49 13.76 2.30 1.54
N ILE A 50 13.23 1.14 1.92
CA ILE A 50 12.13 1.03 2.87
C ILE A 50 12.69 0.85 4.28
N LYS A 51 12.34 1.77 5.18
CA LYS A 51 12.79 1.76 6.57
C LYS A 51 12.34 0.50 7.34
N HIS A 52 11.14 0.01 7.06
CA HIS A 52 10.53 -1.13 7.76
C HIS A 52 10.88 -2.44 7.06
N ARG A 53 10.96 -3.53 7.83
CA ARG A 53 11.19 -4.87 7.29
C ARG A 53 9.93 -5.45 6.67
N VAL A 54 9.51 -4.90 5.53
CA VAL A 54 8.27 -5.27 4.83
C VAL A 54 8.19 -6.72 4.34
N THR A 55 9.28 -7.48 4.48
CA THR A 55 9.30 -8.92 4.24
C THR A 55 8.80 -9.73 5.44
N GLU A 56 8.80 -9.14 6.64
CA GLU A 56 8.22 -9.73 7.86
C GLU A 56 6.70 -9.51 7.82
N PRO A 57 5.88 -10.58 7.85
CA PRO A 57 4.42 -10.46 7.74
C PRO A 57 3.82 -9.63 8.88
N GLU A 58 4.44 -9.61 10.05
CA GLU A 58 4.01 -8.84 11.22
C GLU A 58 3.97 -7.33 10.91
N VAL A 59 4.93 -6.82 10.15
CA VAL A 59 4.98 -5.41 9.73
C VAL A 59 3.79 -5.05 8.84
N ILE A 60 3.35 -5.98 7.99
CA ILE A 60 2.23 -5.76 7.08
C ILE A 60 0.89 -5.86 7.84
N SER A 61 0.79 -6.78 8.79
CA SER A 61 -0.39 -6.93 9.66
C SER A 61 -0.63 -5.70 10.55
N GLU A 62 0.42 -4.95 10.92
CA GLU A 62 0.27 -3.67 11.63
C GLU A 62 -0.33 -2.54 10.76
N TRP A 63 -0.35 -2.70 9.43
CA TRP A 63 -0.79 -1.66 8.49
C TRP A 63 -2.19 -1.89 7.90
N CYS A 64 -2.68 -3.13 7.96
CA CYS A 64 -3.96 -3.54 7.37
C CYS A 64 -4.97 -3.88 8.46
#